data_AF-A0AAU8MQD2-F1
#
_entry.id   AF-A0AAU8MQD2-F1
#
_cell.length_a   1.000
_cell.length_b   1.000
_cell.length_c   1.000
_cell.angle_alpha   90.00
_cell.angle_beta   90.00
_cell.angle_gamma   90.00
#
_symmetry.space_group_name_H-M   'P 1'
#
loop_
_entity.id
_entity.type
_entity.pdbx_description
1 polymer ?
#
loop_
_entity_poly.entity_id
_entity_poly.type
_entity_poly.pdbx_seq_one_letter_code
_entity_poly.pdbx_strand_id
1 'polypeptide(L)'
;MNLDDFILPGAMVVTALPILVCAVLVARGQLHLVNGLDAARLRDPDAVAARIARLLALTAMAMLFAALGYYWANGEQSRTAGVTIALLVAVNGLAVLLIRAVAAARRSYRDSDDNQRKRSR
;
A
#
# COMPACT_ATOMS: atom_id res chain seq x y z
N MET A 1 -25.08 -9.44 20.71
CA MET A 1 -23.87 -8.76 20.20
C MET A 1 -22.95 -8.56 21.38
N ASN A 2 -21.88 -9.35 21.45
CA ASN A 2 -20.88 -9.19 22.50
C ASN A 2 -19.85 -8.16 22.04
N LEU A 3 -19.19 -7.50 22.99
CA LEU A 3 -18.08 -6.58 22.70
C LEU A 3 -16.98 -7.28 21.89
N ASP A 4 -16.79 -8.59 22.10
CA ASP A 4 -15.83 -9.43 21.41
C ASP A 4 -16.03 -9.47 19.88
N ASP A 5 -17.27 -9.36 19.40
CA ASP A 5 -17.60 -9.34 17.98
C ASP A 5 -17.07 -8.07 17.28
N PHE A 6 -16.84 -6.99 18.05
CA PHE A 6 -16.37 -5.69 17.55
C PHE A 6 -14.87 -5.48 17.70
N ILE A 7 -14.17 -6.30 18.49
CA ILE A 7 -12.72 -6.16 18.69
C ILE A 7 -11.97 -6.36 17.37
N LEU A 8 -12.31 -7.40 16.61
CA LEU A 8 -11.67 -7.72 15.33
C LEU A 8 -11.90 -6.64 14.25
N PRO A 9 -13.15 -6.23 13.96
CA PRO A 9 -13.42 -5.13 13.04
C PRO A 9 -12.78 -3.81 13.50
N GLY A 10 -12.86 -3.50 14.79
CA GLY A 10 -12.29 -2.29 15.38
C GLY A 10 -10.77 -2.22 15.22
N ALA A 11 -10.06 -3.32 15.52
CA ALA A 11 -8.63 -3.42 15.33
C ALA A 11 -8.20 -3.23 13.86
N MET A 12 -8.98 -3.76 12.91
CA MET A 12 -8.72 -3.55 11.48
C MET A 12 -8.89 -2.09 11.07
N VAL A 13 -9.94 -1.42 11.53
CA VAL A 13 -10.14 0.00 11.22
C VAL A 13 -8.97 0.83 11.78
N VAL A 14 -8.59 0.59 13.04
CA VAL A 14 -7.47 1.31 13.68
C VAL A 14 -6.14 1.06 12.96
N THR A 15 -5.88 -0.16 12.49
CA THR A 15 -4.65 -0.49 11.76
C THR A 15 -4.66 -0.02 10.30
N ALA A 16 -5.81 0.13 9.67
CA ALA A 16 -5.92 0.69 8.33
C ALA A 16 -5.61 2.19 8.27
N LEU A 17 -5.91 2.94 9.35
CA LEU A 17 -5.67 4.38 9.44
C LEU A 17 -4.23 4.81 9.13
N PRO A 18 -3.18 4.25 9.78
CA PRO A 18 -1.80 4.65 9.47
C PRO A 18 -1.41 4.34 8.03
N ILE A 19 -1.92 3.26 7.43
CA ILE A 19 -1.68 2.93 6.01
C ILE A 19 -2.31 3.99 5.09
N LEU A 20 -3.51 4.45 5.43
CA LEU A 20 -4.22 5.50 4.70
C LEU A 20 -3.50 6.84 4.81
N VAL A 21 -2.99 7.18 6.01
CA VAL A 21 -2.14 8.35 6.23
C VAL A 21 -0.88 8.26 5.36
N CYS A 22 -0.17 7.12 5.35
CA CYS A 22 0.96 6.92 4.45
C CYS A 22 0.58 7.10 2.97
N ALA A 23 -0.59 6.59 2.55
CA ALA A 23 -1.07 6.77 1.17
C ALA A 23 -1.22 8.26 0.79
N VAL A 24 -1.83 9.05 1.67
CA VAL A 24 -2.05 10.49 1.46
C VAL A 24 -0.74 11.26 1.48
N LEU A 25 0.17 10.94 2.39
CA LEU A 25 1.49 11.58 2.47
C LEU A 25 2.32 11.29 1.21
N VAL A 26 2.30 10.05 0.73
CA VAL A 26 2.95 9.68 -0.54
C VAL A 26 2.29 10.36 -1.74
N ALA A 27 0.95 10.46 -1.76
CA ALA A 27 0.22 11.17 -2.82
C ALA A 27 0.57 12.67 -2.89
N ARG A 28 0.88 13.27 -1.73
CA ARG A 28 1.30 14.68 -1.60
C ARG A 28 2.76 14.93 -1.98
N GLY A 29 3.46 13.94 -2.52
CA GLY A 29 4.82 14.10 -3.03
C GLY A 29 5.92 13.84 -1.99
N GLN A 30 5.60 13.33 -0.80
CA GLN A 30 6.61 12.96 0.21
C GLN A 30 7.26 11.59 -0.11
N LEU A 31 7.82 11.41 -1.31
CA LEU A 31 8.50 10.16 -1.71
C LEU A 31 9.73 9.85 -0.84
N HIS A 32 10.31 10.84 -0.15
CA HIS A 32 11.39 10.63 0.81
C HIS A 32 11.03 9.57 1.86
N LEU A 33 9.75 9.49 2.26
CA LEU A 33 9.24 8.49 3.20
C LEU A 33 9.32 7.06 2.64
N VAL A 34 9.31 6.91 1.32
CA VAL A 34 9.46 5.61 0.65
C VAL A 34 10.93 5.35 0.41
N ASN A 35 11.63 4.95 1.47
CA ASN A 35 12.97 4.36 1.42
C ASN A 35 14.03 5.24 0.70
N GLY A 36 14.02 6.54 0.99
CA GLY A 36 15.02 7.51 0.52
C GLY A 36 15.02 7.75 -0.99
N LEU A 37 13.91 7.52 -1.68
CA LEU A 37 13.78 7.91 -3.09
C LEU A 37 13.86 9.43 -3.20
N ASP A 38 14.96 9.91 -3.79
CA ASP A 38 15.19 11.33 -4.02
C ASP A 38 14.45 11.77 -5.28
N ALA A 39 13.35 12.50 -5.10
CA ALA A 39 12.43 12.89 -6.17
C ALA A 39 13.13 13.69 -7.30
N ALA A 40 14.21 14.39 -6.97
CA ALA A 40 15.00 15.20 -7.90
C ALA A 40 15.78 14.37 -8.95
N ARG A 41 15.97 13.08 -8.72
CA ARG A 41 16.72 12.18 -9.62
C ARG A 41 15.82 11.21 -10.41
N LEU A 42 14.53 11.21 -10.16
CA LEU A 42 13.57 10.43 -10.93
C LEU A 42 13.13 11.23 -12.16
N ARG A 43 13.02 10.54 -13.30
CA ARG A 43 12.55 11.15 -14.55
C ARG A 43 11.11 11.67 -14.45
N ASP A 44 10.24 10.94 -13.74
CA ASP A 44 8.83 11.28 -13.50
C ASP A 44 8.41 10.94 -12.05
N PRO A 45 8.76 11.78 -11.06
CA PRO A 45 8.51 11.49 -9.63
C PRO A 45 7.01 11.45 -9.29
N ASP A 46 6.21 12.32 -9.89
CA ASP A 46 4.77 12.44 -9.57
C ASP A 46 3.97 11.21 -10.02
N ALA A 47 4.31 10.64 -11.18
CA ALA A 47 3.66 9.43 -11.68
C ALA A 47 3.94 8.22 -10.77
N VAL A 48 5.16 8.12 -10.24
CA VAL A 48 5.55 7.06 -9.29
C VAL A 48 4.85 7.29 -7.94
N ALA A 49 4.82 8.52 -7.43
CA ALA A 49 4.09 8.89 -6.21
C ALA A 49 2.61 8.49 -6.31
N ALA A 50 1.94 8.90 -7.39
CA ALA A 50 0.52 8.64 -7.60
C ALA A 50 0.22 7.13 -7.69
N ARG A 51 1.13 6.35 -8.30
CA ARG A 51 0.98 4.90 -8.39
C ARG A 51 1.15 4.20 -7.04
N ILE A 52 2.16 4.57 -6.26
CA ILE A 52 2.37 4.02 -4.92
C ILE A 52 1.22 4.42 -3.98
N ALA A 53 0.81 5.68 -4.03
CA ALA A 53 -0.34 6.18 -3.27
C ALA A 53 -1.62 5.44 -3.59
N ARG A 54 -1.92 5.17 -4.87
CA ARG A 54 -3.07 4.36 -5.28
C ARG A 54 -3.00 2.94 -4.73
N LEU A 55 -1.83 2.30 -4.75
CA LEU A 55 -1.68 0.95 -4.20
C LEU A 55 -1.90 0.94 -2.69
N LEU A 56 -1.36 1.92 -1.95
CA LEU A 56 -1.62 2.07 -0.51
C LEU A 56 -3.10 2.34 -0.21
N ALA A 57 -3.75 3.19 -1.01
CA ALA A 57 -5.18 3.47 -0.87
C ALA A 57 -6.04 2.22 -1.14
N LEU A 58 -5.69 1.42 -2.15
CA LEU A 58 -6.35 0.15 -2.42
C LEU A 58 -6.16 -0.84 -1.26
N THR A 59 -4.99 -0.88 -0.63
CA THR A 59 -4.74 -1.70 0.56
C THR A 59 -5.64 -1.28 1.73
N ALA A 60 -5.71 0.02 2.01
CA ALA A 60 -6.60 0.54 3.04
C ALA A 60 -8.08 0.22 2.73
N MET A 61 -8.49 0.37 1.47
CA MET A 61 -9.84 0.02 1.05
C MET A 61 -10.14 -1.48 1.22
N ALA A 62 -9.18 -2.36 0.89
CA ALA A 62 -9.31 -3.79 1.10
C ALA A 62 -9.48 -4.15 2.59
N MET A 63 -8.76 -3.47 3.49
CA MET A 63 -8.93 -3.63 4.93
C MET A 63 -10.32 -3.17 5.40
N LEU A 64 -10.83 -2.05 4.88
CA LEU A 64 -12.19 -1.58 5.20
C LEU A 64 -13.27 -2.56 4.71
N PHE A 65 -13.11 -3.11 3.51
CA PHE A 65 -14.02 -4.15 3.00
C PHE A 65 -13.95 -5.43 3.85
N ALA A 66 -12.76 -5.82 4.32
CA ALA A 66 -12.64 -6.94 5.22
C ALA A 66 -13.32 -6.68 6.57
N ALA A 67 -13.19 -5.49 7.15
CA ALA A 67 -13.89 -5.11 8.37
C ALA A 67 -15.42 -5.25 8.21
N LEU A 68 -15.97 -4.81 7.06
CA LEU A 68 -17.38 -5.02 6.74
C LEU A 68 -17.73 -6.51 6.55
N GLY A 69 -16.84 -7.27 5.92
CA GLY A 69 -16.97 -8.72 5.77
C GLY A 69 -17.00 -9.46 7.10
N TYR A 70 -16.16 -9.06 8.07
CA TYR A 70 -16.16 -9.63 9.42
C TYR A 70 -17.43 -9.26 10.19
N TYR A 71 -17.93 -8.03 10.04
CA TYR A 71 -19.22 -7.64 10.60
C TYR A 71 -20.36 -8.51 10.05
N TRP A 72 -20.37 -8.77 8.73
CA TRP A 72 -21.37 -9.64 8.11
C TRP A 72 -21.20 -11.13 8.46
N ALA A 73 -19.98 -11.57 8.75
CA ALA A 73 -19.71 -12.94 9.17
C ALA A 73 -20.36 -13.28 10.52
N ASN A 74 -20.60 -12.28 11.39
CA ASN A 74 -21.34 -12.41 12.65
C ASN A 74 -20.87 -13.60 13.51
N GLY A 75 -19.55 -13.82 13.57
CA GLY A 75 -18.92 -14.90 14.33
C GLY A 75 -18.93 -16.28 13.68
N GLU A 76 -19.56 -16.45 12.51
CA GLU A 76 -19.58 -17.72 11.78
C GLU A 76 -18.16 -18.05 11.28
N GLN A 77 -17.61 -19.18 11.72
CA GLN A 77 -16.20 -19.50 11.52
C GLN A 77 -15.84 -19.71 10.04
N SER A 78 -16.74 -20.30 9.25
CA SER A 78 -16.55 -20.51 7.80
C SER A 78 -16.51 -19.20 7.02
N ARG A 79 -17.42 -18.26 7.34
CA ARG A 79 -17.47 -16.93 6.72
C ARG A 79 -16.27 -16.08 7.12
N THR A 80 -15.92 -16.10 8.40
CA THR A 80 -14.74 -15.42 8.95
C THR A 80 -13.45 -15.92 8.29
N ALA A 81 -13.31 -17.23 8.11
CA ALA A 81 -12.19 -17.82 7.39
C ALA A 81 -12.14 -17.36 5.92
N GLY A 82 -13.29 -17.35 5.23
CA GLY A 82 -13.39 -16.87 3.86
C GLY A 82 -12.95 -15.39 3.70
N VAL A 83 -13.45 -14.50 4.57
CA VAL A 83 -13.05 -13.08 4.60
C VAL A 83 -11.55 -12.95 4.86
N THR A 84 -11.01 -13.72 5.80
CA THR A 84 -9.59 -13.71 6.14
C THR A 84 -8.72 -14.13 4.97
N ILE A 85 -9.07 -15.23 4.28
CA ILE A 85 -8.32 -15.71 3.11
C ILE A 85 -8.39 -14.67 1.99
N ALA A 86 -9.56 -14.11 1.71
CA ALA A 86 -9.73 -13.08 0.68
C ALA A 86 -8.88 -11.83 0.98
N LEU A 87 -8.88 -11.36 2.23
CA LEU A 87 -8.04 -10.26 2.65
C LEU A 87 -6.56 -10.60 2.51
N LEU A 88 -6.14 -11.81 2.92
CA LEU A 88 -4.76 -12.24 2.80
C LEU A 88 -4.30 -12.18 1.35
N VAL A 89 -5.10 -12.71 0.41
CA VAL A 89 -4.79 -12.67 -1.02
C VAL A 89 -4.71 -11.23 -1.53
N ALA A 90 -5.66 -10.37 -1.14
CA ALA A 90 -5.68 -8.97 -1.56
C ALA A 90 -4.44 -8.20 -1.07
N VAL A 91 -4.13 -8.29 0.23
CA VAL A 91 -3.00 -7.59 0.84
C VAL A 91 -1.67 -8.08 0.28
N ASN A 92 -1.49 -9.40 0.15
CA ASN A 92 -0.25 -9.96 -0.41
C ASN A 92 -0.09 -9.60 -1.90
N GLY A 93 -1.17 -9.66 -2.69
CA GLY A 93 -1.14 -9.23 -4.09
C GLY A 93 -0.75 -7.75 -4.23
N LEU A 94 -1.34 -6.87 -3.41
CA LEU A 94 -1.00 -5.46 -3.38
C LEU A 94 0.44 -5.20 -2.92
N ALA A 95 0.93 -5.96 -1.93
CA ALA A 95 2.32 -5.87 -1.48
C ALA A 95 3.30 -6.20 -2.62
N VAL A 96 3.04 -7.26 -3.39
CA VAL A 96 3.87 -7.63 -4.55
C VAL A 96 3.85 -6.53 -5.63
N LEU A 97 2.69 -5.94 -5.91
CA LEU A 97 2.57 -4.82 -6.84
C LEU A 97 3.35 -3.59 -6.35
N LEU A 98 3.32 -3.32 -5.05
CA LEU A 98 4.02 -2.21 -4.44
C LEU A 98 5.55 -2.41 -4.51
N ILE A 99 6.04 -3.62 -4.20
CA ILE A 99 7.45 -3.99 -4.36
C ILE A 99 7.87 -3.83 -5.81
N ARG A 100 7.07 -4.30 -6.77
CA ARG A 100 7.35 -4.14 -8.21
C ARG A 100 7.38 -2.68 -8.64
N ALA A 101 6.45 -1.85 -8.18
CA ALA A 101 6.43 -0.43 -8.49
C ALA A 101 7.69 0.27 -7.97
N VAL A 102 8.11 -0.02 -6.74
CA VAL A 102 9.33 0.52 -6.13
C VAL A 102 10.59 0.02 -6.84
N ALA A 103 10.66 -1.28 -7.17
CA ALA A 103 11.78 -1.86 -7.89
C ALA A 103 11.93 -1.28 -9.31
N ALA A 104 10.83 -1.07 -10.02
CA ALA A 104 10.82 -0.43 -11.33
C ALA A 104 11.32 1.02 -11.24
N ALA A 105 10.85 1.79 -10.25
CA ALA A 105 11.31 3.16 -10.02
C ALA A 105 12.82 3.24 -9.71
N ARG A 106 13.35 2.30 -8.91
CA ARG A 106 14.79 2.21 -8.60
C ARG A 106 15.65 1.87 -9.82
N ARG A 107 15.16 1.04 -10.75
CA ARG A 107 15.88 0.74 -12.01
C ARG A 107 15.99 2.00 -12.88
N SER A 108 14.88 2.74 -13.05
CA SER A 108 14.88 3.99 -13.82
C SER A 108 15.81 5.06 -13.25
N TYR A 109 15.95 5.12 -11.92
CA TYR A 109 16.93 5.99 -11.24
C TYR A 109 18.38 5.63 -11.61
N ARG A 110 18.73 4.34 -11.59
CA ARG A 110 20.09 3.86 -11.88
C ARG A 110 20.50 4.13 -13.34
N ASP A 111 19.60 3.87 -14.29
CA ASP A 111 19.87 4.09 -15.72
C ASP A 111 20.12 5.58 -16.03
N SER A 112 19.46 6.49 -15.30
CA SER A 112 19.62 7.93 -15.47
C SER A 112 21.00 8.44 -14.97
N ASP A 113 21.49 7.93 -13.83
CA ASP A 113 22.83 8.28 -13.29
C ASP A 113 23.96 7.80 -14.23
N ASP A 114 23.83 6.57 -14.74
CA ASP A 114 24.82 5.98 -15.66
C ASP A 114 24.92 6.77 -16.98
N ASN A 115 23.79 7.26 -17.50
CA ASN A 115 23.75 8.03 -18.74
C ASN A 115 24.34 9.44 -18.54
N GLN A 116 24.13 10.05 -17.37
CA GLN A 116 24.72 11.34 -17.03
C GLN A 116 26.25 11.26 -16.88
N ARG A 117 26.77 10.20 -16.25
CA ARG A 117 28.22 9.94 -16.15
C ARG A 117 28.89 9.74 -17.51
N LYS A 118 28.20 9.14 -18.47
CA LYS A 118 28.71 8.95 -19.83
C LYS A 118 28.80 10.25 -20.63
N ARG A 119 27.94 11.24 -20.35
CA ARG A 119 27.96 12.55 -21.02
C ARG A 119 29.03 13.51 -20.48
N SER A 120 29.54 13.29 -19.27
CA SER A 120 30.57 14.13 -18.64
C SER A 120 32.00 13.65 -18.89
N ARG A 121 32.20 12.63 -19.74
CA ARG A 121 33.49 12.11 -20.19
C ARG A 121 33.62 12.34 -21.69
#